data_AF-A0A0D6XUE3-F1
#
_entry.id   AF-A0A0D6XUE3-F1
#
_cell.length_a   1.000
_cell.length_b   1.000
_cell.length_c   1.000
_cell.angle_alpha   90.00
_cell.angle_beta   90.00
_cell.angle_gamma   90.00
#
_symmetry.space_group_name_H-M   'P 1'
#
loop_
_entity.id
_entity.type
_entity.pdbx_description
1 polymer ?
#
loop_
_entity_poly.entity_id
_entity_poly.type
_entity_poly.pdbx_seq_one_letter_code
_entity_poly.pdbx_strand_id
1 'polypeptide(L)' 'MQSKYGFLHSYRLYDCLNAMVCLVIPSEDYVRVLGYGPYFKKFDGTYSMKEFDEFKRKHNLSTRDEGLISTLKRLQERL' A
#
# COMPACT_ATOMS: atom_id res chain seq x y z
N MET A 1 19.25 -16.47 9.00
CA MET A 1 18.59 -15.27 9.56
C MET A 1 17.70 -14.68 8.48
N GLN A 2 16.38 -14.84 8.56
CA GLN A 2 15.44 -14.10 7.72
C GLN A 2 15.58 -12.62 8.07
N SER A 3 15.94 -11.81 7.09
CA SER A 3 16.21 -10.41 7.30
C SER A 3 14.88 -9.71 7.67
N LYS A 4 14.89 -8.83 8.70
CA LYS A 4 13.72 -8.04 9.13
C LYS A 4 13.17 -7.10 8.04
N TYR A 5 13.76 -7.11 6.84
CA TYR A 5 13.34 -6.31 5.69
C TYR A 5 12.02 -6.82 5.06
N GLY A 6 11.61 -8.07 5.32
CA GLY A 6 10.31 -8.57 4.88
C GLY A 6 9.14 -7.72 5.39
N PHE A 7 9.23 -7.22 6.63
CA PHE A 7 8.19 -6.37 7.24
C PHE A 7 8.03 -5.02 6.52
N LEU A 8 9.12 -4.43 5.99
CA LEU A 8 9.06 -3.15 5.29
C LEU A 8 8.26 -3.21 3.98
N HIS A 9 8.04 -4.39 3.39
CA HIS A 9 7.22 -4.54 2.20
C HIS A 9 5.71 -4.44 2.48
N SER A 10 5.26 -4.89 3.65
CA SER A 10 3.86 -4.76 4.09
C SER A 10 3.47 -3.31 4.37
N TYR A 11 4.47 -2.45 4.59
CA TYR A 11 4.33 -1.01 4.79
C TYR A 11 4.48 -0.21 3.49
N ARG A 12 4.32 -0.82 2.31
CA ARG A 12 4.42 -0.12 1.02
C ARG A 12 3.14 -0.25 0.21
N LEU A 13 2.84 0.82 -0.53
CA LEU A 13 1.81 0.83 -1.55
C LEU A 13 2.42 0.73 -2.93
N TYR A 14 1.74 -0.05 -3.75
CA TYR A 14 2.09 -0.36 -5.13
C TYR A 14 0.93 0.02 -6.04
N ASP A 15 1.25 0.50 -7.24
CA ASP A 15 0.27 0.68 -8.30
C ASP A 15 -0.06 -0.64 -9.03
N CYS A 16 -0.92 -0.56 -10.04
CA CYS A 16 -1.30 -1.72 -10.85
C CYS A 16 -0.16 -2.32 -11.68
N LEU A 17 0.95 -1.59 -11.87
CA LEU A 17 2.15 -2.08 -12.54
C LEU A 17 3.18 -2.65 -11.54
N ASN A 18 2.79 -2.75 -10.27
CA ASN A 18 3.62 -3.21 -9.16
C ASN A 18 4.84 -2.30 -8.90
N ALA A 19 4.76 -1.03 -9.29
CA ALA A 19 5.77 -0.02 -8.97
C ALA A 19 5.53 0.52 -7.56
N MET A 20 6.61 0.79 -6.82
CA MET A 20 6.52 1.34 -5.46
C MET A 20 6.13 2.82 -5.51
N VAL A 21 5.01 3.16 -4.84
CA VAL A 21 4.44 4.51 -4.85
C VAL A 21 4.62 5.21 -3.51
N CYS A 22 4.31 4.53 -2.40
CA CYS A 22 4.40 5.13 -1.06
C CYS A 22 5.00 4.16 -0.03
N LEU A 23 5.66 4.74 0.98
CA LEU A 23 5.84 4.10 2.28
C LEU A 23 4.69 4.53 3.20
N VAL A 24 4.20 3.60 4.01
CA VAL A 24 3.05 3.74 4.90
C VAL A 24 3.49 3.37 6.30
N ILE A 25 3.33 4.28 7.26
CA ILE A 25 3.67 4.06 8.65
C ILE A 25 2.37 4.17 9.45
N PRO A 26 1.73 3.04 9.79
CA PRO A 26 0.54 3.06 10.61
C PRO A 26 0.89 3.42 12.07
N SER A 27 -0.02 4.15 12.70
CA SER A 27 -0.06 4.44 14.12
C SER A 27 -1.42 4.00 14.67
N GLU A 28 -1.69 4.22 15.95
CA GLU A 28 -2.96 3.84 16.57
C GLU A 28 -4.13 4.65 15.99
N ASP A 29 -3.94 5.97 15.80
CA ASP A 29 -5.02 6.88 15.40
C ASP A 29 -4.95 7.32 13.93
N TYR A 30 -3.80 7.15 13.28
CA TYR A 30 -3.55 7.67 11.94
C TYR A 30 -2.57 6.82 11.14
N VAL A 31 -2.50 7.12 9.86
CA VAL A 31 -1.55 6.55 8.91
C VAL A 31 -0.71 7.67 8.31
N ARG A 32 0.61 7.60 8.49
CA ARG A 32 1.54 8.49 7.80
C ARG A 32 1.90 7.90 6.45
N VAL A 33 1.74 8.66 5.38
CA VAL A 33 2.14 8.28 4.02
C VAL A 33 3.30 9.15 3.59
N LEU A 34 4.29 8.54 2.95
CA LEU A 34 5.45 9.20 2.37
C LEU A 34 5.58 8.73 0.91
N GLY A 35 5.42 9.65 -0.04
CA GLY A 35 5.51 9.36 -1.46
C GLY A 35 6.94 9.11 -1.92
N TYR A 36 7.11 8.22 -2.89
CA TYR A 36 8.40 7.88 -3.49
C TYR A 36 8.56 8.52 -4.87
N GLY A 37 9.76 9.00 -5.19
CA GLY A 37 10.10 9.53 -6.53
C GLY A 37 9.13 10.62 -7.02
N PRO A 38 8.41 10.41 -8.14
CA PRO A 38 7.49 11.41 -8.70
C PRO A 38 6.27 11.71 -7.81
N TYR A 39 6.03 10.88 -6.79
CA TYR A 39 4.95 11.05 -5.82
C TYR A 39 5.41 11.75 -4.54
N PHE A 40 6.71 12.02 -4.41
CA PHE A 40 7.29 12.74 -3.28
C PHE A 40 6.61 14.10 -3.10
N LYS A 41 6.23 14.43 -1.86
CA LYS A 41 5.41 15.60 -1.47
C LYS A 41 3.96 15.58 -1.97
N LYS A 42 3.66 14.95 -3.10
CA LYS A 42 2.30 14.88 -3.65
C LYS A 42 1.39 14.03 -2.76
N PHE A 43 1.92 12.92 -2.25
CA PHE A 43 1.19 11.96 -1.40
C PHE A 43 1.67 11.98 0.06
N ASP A 44 2.60 12.86 0.41
CA ASP A 44 3.08 12.98 1.78
C ASP A 44 2.00 13.58 2.67
N GLY A 45 1.63 12.87 3.73
CA GLY A 45 0.56 13.35 4.59
C GLY A 45 0.26 12.41 5.74
N THR A 46 -0.53 12.91 6.67
CA THR A 46 -1.13 12.11 7.74
C THR A 46 -2.61 11.97 7.43
N TYR A 47 -3.11 10.75 7.48
CA TYR A 47 -4.47 10.38 7.11
C TYR A 47 -5.11 9.64 8.27
N SER A 48 -6.39 9.87 8.54
CA SER A 48 -7.19 8.91 9.29
C SER A 48 -7.28 7.58 8.52
N MET A 49 -7.64 6.50 9.21
CA MET A 49 -7.83 5.19 8.55
C MET A 49 -8.84 5.25 7.39
N LYS A 50 -9.94 6.01 7.57
CA LYS A 50 -10.96 6.18 6.53
C LYS A 50 -10.41 6.94 5.31
N GLU A 51 -9.72 8.05 5.54
CA GLU A 51 -9.11 8.83 4.46
C GLU A 51 -8.03 8.03 3.73
N PHE A 52 -7.29 7.19 4.44
CA PHE A 52 -6.28 6.31 3.86
C PHE A 52 -6.90 5.26 2.92
N ASP A 53 -8.03 4.65 3.29
CA ASP A 53 -8.74 3.70 2.42
C ASP A 53 -9.35 4.39 1.18
N GLU A 54 -9.85 5.61 1.33
CA GLU A 54 -10.29 6.44 0.20
C GLU A 54 -9.11 6.84 -0.71
N PHE A 55 -7.97 7.19 -0.12
CA PHE A 55 -6.73 7.49 -0.83
C PHE A 55 -6.26 6.29 -1.67
N LYS A 56 -6.19 5.08 -1.08
CA LYS A 56 -5.83 3.85 -1.80
C LYS A 56 -6.74 3.62 -3.00
N ARG A 57 -8.06 3.71 -2.82
CA ARG A 57 -9.05 3.50 -3.90
C ARG A 57 -8.92 4.55 -5.01
N LYS A 58 -8.82 5.83 -4.64
CA LYS A 58 -8.71 6.96 -5.57
C LYS A 58 -7.49 6.83 -6.48
N HIS A 59 -6.39 6.30 -5.96
CA HIS A 59 -5.12 6.17 -6.67
C HIS A 59 -4.84 4.75 -7.17
N ASN A 60 -5.79 3.82 -7.01
CA ASN A 60 -5.66 2.40 -7.35
C ASN A 60 -4.38 1.77 -6.77
N LEU A 61 -4.15 2.03 -5.49
CA LEU A 61 -2.98 1.56 -4.76
C LEU A 61 -3.35 0.39 -3.85
N SER A 62 -2.43 -0.55 -3.73
CA SER A 62 -2.59 -1.70 -2.84
C SER A 62 -1.27 -2.07 -2.19
N THR A 63 -1.34 -2.68 -1.01
CA THR A 63 -0.19 -3.41 -0.46
C THR A 63 0.04 -4.68 -1.26
N ARG A 64 1.26 -5.23 -1.15
CA ARG A 64 1.61 -6.47 -1.85
C ARG A 64 0.70 -7.64 -1.45
N ASP A 65 0.35 -7.72 -0.17
CA ASP A 65 -0.49 -8.79 0.37
C ASP A 65 -1.94 -8.68 -0.14
N GLU A 66 -2.50 -7.46 -0.18
CA GLU A 66 -3.81 -7.20 -0.80
C GLU A 66 -3.82 -7.60 -2.29
N GLY A 67 -2.75 -7.30 -3.03
CA GLY A 67 -2.60 -7.68 -4.44
C GLY A 67 -2.54 -9.21 -4.66
N LEU A 68 -1.82 -9.92 -3.79
CA LEU A 68 -1.75 -11.38 -3.82
C LEU A 68 -3.13 -12.00 -3.55
N ILE A 69 -3.83 -11.54 -2.51
CA ILE A 69 -5.16 -12.01 -2.15
C ILE A 69 -6.15 -11.76 -3.29
N SER A 70 -6.10 -10.59 -3.93
CA SER A 70 -6.97 -10.28 -5.08
C SER A 70 -6.72 -11.25 -6.24
N THR A 71 -5.46 -11.53 -6.55
CA THR A 71 -5.08 -12.50 -7.59
C THR A 71 -5.60 -13.90 -7.27
N LEU A 72 -5.40 -14.37 -6.03
CA LEU A 72 -5.84 -15.68 -5.58
C LEU A 72 -7.37 -15.84 -5.65
N LYS A 73 -8.13 -14.81 -5.24
CA LYS A 73 -9.61 -14.82 -5.36
C LYS A 73 -10.08 -14.95 -6.80
N ARG A 74 -9.46 -14.20 -7.73
CA ARG A 74 -9.79 -14.29 -9.17
C ARG A 74 -9.50 -15.65 -9.78
N LEU A 75 -8.48 -16.36 -9.28
CA LEU A 75 -8.18 -17.72 -9.71
C LEU A 75 -9.20 -18.72 -9.17
N GLN A 76 -9.66 -18.56 -7.93
CA GLN A 76 -10.71 -19.39 -7.34
C GLN A 76 -12.06 -19.22 -8.04
N GLU A 77 -12.44 -18.00 -8.44
CA GLU A 77 -13.70 -17.74 -9.17
C GLU A 77 -13.73 -18.33 -10.59
N ARG A 78 -12.59 -18.80 -11.11
CA ARG A 78 -12.45 -19.41 -12.44
C ARG A 78 -12.42 -20.94 -12.43
N LEU A 79 -12.38 -21.55 -11.25
CA LEU A 79 -12.44 -23.01 -11.03
C LEU A 79 -13.88 -23.42 -10.72
#